data_AF-A0A2H0SCW1-F1
#
_entry.id   AF-A0A2H0SCW1-F1
#
_cell.length_a   1.000
_cell.length_b   1.000
_cell.length_c   1.000
_cell.angle_alpha   90.00
_cell.angle_beta   90.00
_cell.angle_gamma   90.00
#
_symmetry.space_group_name_H-M   'P 1'
#
loop_
_entity.id
_entity.type
_entity.pdbx_description
1 polymer ?
#
loop_
_entity_poly.entity_id
_entity_poly.type
_entity_poly.pdbx_seq_one_letter_code
_entity_poly.pdbx_strand_id
1 'polypeptide(L)'
;MVVGYGRLVGSPAKLYAESKGANVKVIQKDTAGAKDIIGNADILILGAGVPGLITPDIIKDSVVIFDAGASEEGGILVGDAVPEVASKASLLTPVPGGIGPITIAVLLRNLIVLIKQS
;
A
#
# COMPACT_ATOMS: atom_id res chain seq x y z
N MET A 1 9.22 0.68 -0.50
CA MET A 1 9.04 0.45 0.94
C MET A 1 7.65 -0.09 1.19
N VAL A 2 7.54 -1.07 2.07
CA VAL A 2 6.26 -1.68 2.47
C VAL A 2 5.97 -1.29 3.92
N VAL A 3 4.77 -0.78 4.17
CA VAL A 3 4.31 -0.37 5.50
C VAL A 3 3.22 -1.33 5.94
N GLY A 4 3.52 -2.15 6.95
CA GLY A 4 2.70 -3.28 7.37
C GLY A 4 3.15 -4.60 6.71
N TYR A 5 3.34 -5.66 7.49
CA TYR A 5 3.80 -6.98 7.00
C TYR A 5 2.74 -8.08 7.12
N GLY A 6 1.48 -7.75 6.80
CA GLY A 6 0.37 -8.70 6.80
C GLY A 6 0.45 -9.74 5.67
N ARG A 7 -0.26 -10.87 5.84
CA ARG A 7 -0.32 -11.97 4.85
C ARG A 7 -0.99 -11.58 3.53
N LEU A 8 -1.92 -10.62 3.56
CA LEU A 8 -2.75 -10.27 2.39
C LEU A 8 -2.09 -9.23 1.48
N VAL A 9 -1.27 -8.33 2.02
CA VAL A 9 -0.66 -7.21 1.28
C VAL A 9 0.85 -7.19 1.46
N GLY A 10 1.32 -6.91 2.68
CA GLY A 10 2.73 -6.61 2.92
C GLY A 10 3.71 -7.71 2.55
N SER A 11 3.46 -8.94 3.03
CA SER A 11 4.30 -10.11 2.73
C SER A 11 4.36 -10.42 1.22
N PRO A 12 3.24 -10.60 0.49
CA PRO A 12 3.30 -10.84 -0.95
C PRO A 12 3.86 -9.64 -1.73
N ALA A 13 3.59 -8.40 -1.32
CA ALA A 13 4.14 -7.21 -1.97
C ALA A 13 5.67 -7.14 -1.86
N LYS A 14 6.23 -7.46 -0.69
CA LYS A 14 7.69 -7.55 -0.50
C LYS A 14 8.30 -8.57 -1.46
N LEU A 15 7.81 -9.81 -1.40
CA LEU A 15 8.34 -10.90 -2.22
C LEU A 15 8.24 -10.59 -3.72
N TYR A 16 7.12 -10.03 -4.16
CA TYR A 16 6.93 -9.63 -5.55
C TYR A 16 7.91 -8.53 -5.96
N ALA A 17 8.02 -7.44 -5.19
CA ALA A 17 8.92 -6.35 -5.52
C ALA A 17 10.40 -6.78 -5.51
N GLU A 18 10.82 -7.60 -4.54
CA GLU A 18 12.17 -8.20 -4.52
C GLU A 18 12.41 -9.09 -5.76
N SER A 19 11.42 -9.89 -6.18
CA SER A 19 11.53 -10.70 -7.41
C SER A 19 11.67 -9.86 -8.68
N LYS A 20 11.29 -8.57 -8.64
CA LYS A 20 11.49 -7.60 -9.72
C LYS A 20 12.80 -6.82 -9.59
N GLY A 21 13.66 -7.16 -8.63
CA GLY A 21 14.95 -6.50 -8.39
C GLY A 21 14.86 -5.21 -7.58
N ALA A 22 13.73 -4.93 -6.94
CA ALA A 22 13.60 -3.75 -6.09
C ALA A 22 14.32 -3.93 -4.74
N ASN A 23 14.88 -2.85 -4.20
CA ASN A 23 15.36 -2.81 -2.82
C ASN A 23 14.19 -2.55 -1.87
N VAL A 24 13.73 -3.58 -1.16
CA VAL A 24 12.52 -3.51 -0.34
C VAL A 24 12.87 -3.44 1.14
N LYS A 25 12.56 -2.31 1.76
CA LYS A 25 12.48 -2.16 3.21
C LYS A 25 11.04 -2.35 3.68
N VAL A 26 10.85 -3.12 4.75
CA VAL A 26 9.57 -3.30 5.43
C VAL A 26 9.63 -2.58 6.77
N ILE A 27 8.57 -1.84 7.09
CA ILE A 27 8.36 -1.24 8.41
C ILE A 27 6.98 -1.62 8.93
N GLN A 28 6.82 -1.57 10.25
CA GLN A 28 5.55 -1.72 10.96
C GLN A 28 5.12 -0.37 11.54
N LYS A 29 3.86 -0.26 11.97
CA LYS A 29 3.30 0.96 12.58
C LYS A 29 4.05 1.46 13.82
N ASP A 30 4.72 0.57 14.53
CA ASP A 30 5.48 0.80 15.77
C ASP A 30 7.01 0.87 15.55
N THR A 31 7.45 0.92 14.30
CA THR A 31 8.89 1.02 13.98
C THR A 31 9.45 2.36 14.44
N ALA A 32 10.44 2.31 15.34
CA ALA A 32 11.14 3.50 15.80
C ALA A 32 11.82 4.24 14.64
N GLY A 33 11.68 5.57 14.59
CA GLY A 33 12.24 6.38 13.50
C GLY A 33 11.59 6.15 12.13
N ALA A 34 10.36 5.61 12.08
CA ALA A 34 9.66 5.37 10.82
C ALA A 34 9.57 6.61 9.93
N LYS A 35 9.38 7.81 10.50
CA LYS A 35 9.27 9.06 9.73
C LYS A 35 10.50 9.31 8.83
N ASP A 36 11.70 9.22 9.39
CA ASP A 36 12.95 9.45 8.65
C ASP A 36 13.17 8.37 7.58
N ILE A 37 12.73 7.14 7.87
CA ILE A 37 12.84 6.01 6.95
C ILE A 37 11.89 6.20 5.76
N ILE A 38 10.62 6.56 6.01
CA ILE A 38 9.59 6.78 4.97
C ILE A 38 9.99 7.88 4.01
N GLY A 39 10.61 8.96 4.50
CA GLY A 39 11.06 10.09 3.68
C GLY A 39 12.05 9.73 2.57
N ASN A 40 12.66 8.54 2.59
CA ASN A 40 13.58 8.09 1.55
C ASN A 40 12.93 7.18 0.48
N ALA A 41 11.65 6.80 0.64
CA ALA A 41 11.00 5.83 -0.23
C ALA A 41 10.63 6.41 -1.61
N ASP A 42 11.03 5.76 -2.71
CA ASP A 42 10.51 6.04 -4.06
C ASP A 42 9.06 5.58 -4.24
N ILE A 43 8.76 4.42 -3.66
CA ILE A 43 7.45 3.76 -3.75
C ILE A 43 7.04 3.34 -2.34
N LEU A 44 5.80 3.64 -1.96
CA LEU A 44 5.16 3.17 -0.74
C LEU A 44 4.03 2.20 -1.10
N ILE A 45 4.04 1.03 -0.47
CA ILE A 45 2.94 0.05 -0.49
C ILE A 45 2.40 -0.03 0.93
N LEU A 46 1.17 0.43 1.13
CA LEU A 46 0.54 0.56 2.45
C LEU A 46 -0.44 -0.58 2.69
N GLY A 47 -0.35 -1.20 3.87
CA GLY A 47 -1.24 -2.25 4.33
C GLY A 47 -1.07 -2.49 5.84
N ALA A 48 -0.93 -1.39 6.58
CA ALA A 48 -0.76 -1.36 8.03
C ALA A 48 -2.09 -1.36 8.79
N GLY A 49 -3.18 -0.89 8.16
CA GLY A 49 -4.51 -0.84 8.77
C GLY A 49 -4.58 0.22 9.87
N VAL A 50 -3.95 1.37 9.64
CA VAL A 50 -3.92 2.51 10.57
C VAL A 50 -4.28 3.76 9.78
N PRO A 51 -5.52 4.28 9.92
CA PRO A 51 -5.95 5.49 9.24
C PRO A 51 -5.00 6.66 9.45
N GLY A 52 -4.65 7.35 8.36
CA GLY A 52 -3.84 8.56 8.40
C GLY A 52 -2.41 8.38 8.94
N LEU A 53 -1.88 7.16 8.92
CA LEU A 53 -0.49 6.87 9.27
C LEU A 53 0.51 7.61 8.38
N ILE A 54 0.19 7.77 7.09
CA ILE A 54 1.04 8.48 6.13
C ILE A 54 0.51 9.88 5.88
N THR A 55 1.33 10.87 6.23
CA THR A 55 1.05 12.30 6.13
C THR A 55 2.05 13.02 5.21
N PRO A 56 1.71 14.24 4.71
CA PRO A 56 2.60 14.95 3.79
C PRO A 56 3.97 15.32 4.36
N ASP A 57 4.12 15.45 5.68
CA ASP A 57 5.39 15.80 6.35
C ASP A 57 6.42 14.66 6.36
N ILE A 58 5.99 13.41 6.23
CA ILE A 58 6.86 12.24 6.36
C ILE A 58 7.23 11.58 5.03
N ILE A 59 6.77 12.14 3.91
CA ILE A 59 7.03 11.63 2.56
C ILE A 59 7.90 12.60 1.75
N LYS A 60 8.63 12.06 0.78
CA LYS A 60 9.33 12.87 -0.22
C LYS A 60 8.41 13.30 -1.35
N ASP A 61 8.84 14.31 -2.08
CA ASP A 61 8.19 14.75 -3.31
C ASP A 61 8.28 13.67 -4.40
N SER A 62 7.25 13.60 -5.24
CA SER A 62 7.11 12.65 -6.34
C SER A 62 7.06 11.17 -5.94
N VAL A 63 6.85 10.85 -4.65
CA VAL A 63 6.65 9.46 -4.20
C VAL A 63 5.43 8.82 -4.87
N VAL A 64 5.52 7.53 -5.19
CA VAL A 64 4.39 6.73 -5.68
C VAL A 64 3.77 5.98 -4.50
N ILE A 65 2.46 6.09 -4.29
CA ILE A 65 1.76 5.50 -3.16
C ILE A 65 0.65 4.56 -3.63
N PHE A 66 0.81 3.27 -3.31
CA PHE A 66 -0.23 2.24 -3.41
C PHE A 66 -0.82 2.00 -2.02
N ASP A 67 -1.98 2.58 -1.78
CA ASP A 67 -2.73 2.43 -0.53
C ASP A 67 -3.72 1.27 -0.62
N ALA A 68 -3.38 0.17 0.05
CA ALA A 68 -4.27 -0.98 0.24
C ALA A 68 -4.84 -1.03 1.67
N GLY A 69 -4.70 0.05 2.44
CA GLY A 69 -5.41 0.25 3.70
C GLY A 69 -6.92 0.23 3.47
N ALA A 70 -7.64 -0.43 4.36
CA ALA A 70 -9.07 -0.67 4.26
C ALA A 70 -9.70 -0.65 5.65
N SER A 71 -9.42 0.42 6.39
CA SER A 71 -10.00 0.66 7.72
C SER A 71 -11.37 1.32 7.58
N GLU A 72 -12.23 1.20 8.60
CA GLU A 72 -13.54 1.85 8.61
C GLU A 72 -13.57 2.97 9.65
N GLU A 73 -13.97 4.17 9.23
CA GLU A 73 -14.24 5.30 10.12
C GLU A 73 -15.62 5.88 9.78
N GLY A 74 -16.53 5.89 10.76
CA GLY A 74 -17.87 6.46 10.58
C GLY A 74 -18.69 5.80 9.46
N GLY A 75 -18.45 4.51 9.16
CA GLY A 75 -19.11 3.78 8.07
C GLY A 75 -18.51 4.03 6.68
N ILE A 76 -17.37 4.73 6.60
CA ILE A 76 -16.67 5.01 5.35
C ILE A 76 -15.32 4.30 5.36
N LEU A 77 -14.96 3.70 4.23
CA LEU A 77 -13.66 3.07 4.05
C LEU A 77 -12.57 4.14 3.89
N VAL A 78 -11.52 4.06 4.70
CA VAL A 78 -10.39 4.98 4.70
C VAL A 78 -9.07 4.23 4.56
N GLY A 79 -8.11 4.86 3.87
CA GLY A 79 -6.78 4.33 3.62
C GLY A 79 -5.80 4.59 4.78
N ASP A 80 -4.59 4.06 4.64
CA ASP A 80 -3.50 4.33 5.58
C ASP A 80 -2.87 5.72 5.35
N ALA A 81 -3.07 6.33 4.19
CA ALA A 81 -2.62 7.69 3.87
C ALA A 81 -3.76 8.71 3.96
N VAL A 82 -3.44 9.91 4.47
CA VAL A 82 -4.37 11.04 4.40
C VAL A 82 -4.42 11.60 2.96
N PRO A 83 -5.57 12.07 2.46
CA PRO A 83 -5.70 12.55 1.07
C PRO A 83 -4.72 13.67 0.68
N GLU A 84 -4.28 14.48 1.64
CA GLU A 84 -3.37 15.61 1.44
C GLU A 84 -2.01 15.19 0.88
N VAL A 85 -1.62 13.91 1.03
CA VAL A 85 -0.38 13.39 0.43
C VAL A 85 -0.38 13.49 -1.09
N ALA A 86 -1.54 13.55 -1.72
CA ALA A 86 -1.69 13.73 -3.17
C ALA A 86 -1.04 15.03 -3.68
N SER A 87 -0.87 16.03 -2.82
CA SER A 87 -0.18 17.28 -3.18
C SER A 87 1.32 17.11 -3.44
N LYS A 88 1.94 16.07 -2.87
CA LYS A 88 3.38 15.74 -3.04
C LYS A 88 3.61 14.49 -3.87
N ALA A 89 2.72 13.51 -3.78
CA ALA A 89 2.84 12.23 -4.45
C ALA A 89 2.70 12.39 -5.97
N SER A 90 3.52 11.68 -6.73
CA SER A 90 3.33 11.57 -8.19
C SER A 90 2.14 10.68 -8.54
N LEU A 91 1.78 9.78 -7.63
CA LEU A 91 0.61 8.92 -7.71
C LEU A 91 0.13 8.55 -6.30
N LEU A 92 -1.18 8.62 -6.09
CA LEU A 92 -1.87 8.07 -4.92
C LEU A 92 -3.06 7.25 -5.41
N THR A 93 -3.13 5.97 -5.03
CA THR A 93 -4.35 5.19 -5.29
C THR A 93 -5.46 5.61 -4.33
N PRO A 94 -6.71 5.83 -4.81
CA PRO A 94 -7.79 6.25 -3.94
C PRO A 94 -8.29 5.10 -3.05
N VAL A 95 -8.78 5.45 -1.87
CA VAL A 95 -9.52 4.55 -0.99
C VAL A 95 -10.84 5.23 -0.63
N PRO A 96 -12.01 4.64 -0.98
CA PRO A 96 -12.21 3.43 -1.79
C PRO A 96 -11.92 3.64 -3.30
N GLY A 97 -11.90 2.54 -4.06
CA GLY A 97 -11.89 2.58 -5.54
C GLY A 97 -10.54 2.31 -6.22
N GLY A 98 -9.44 2.25 -5.46
CA GLY A 98 -8.11 1.94 -5.99
C GLY A 98 -7.81 0.44 -6.03
N ILE A 99 -7.15 -0.07 -4.99
CA ILE A 99 -6.66 -1.45 -4.95
C ILE A 99 -7.80 -2.48 -4.85
N GLY A 100 -8.86 -2.16 -4.09
CA GLY A 100 -9.98 -3.09 -3.83
C GLY A 100 -10.63 -3.68 -5.11
N PRO A 101 -11.10 -2.86 -6.07
CA PRO A 101 -11.67 -3.37 -7.31
C PRO A 101 -10.70 -4.25 -8.14
N ILE A 102 -9.41 -3.91 -8.15
CA ILE A 102 -8.37 -4.70 -8.84
C ILE A 102 -8.24 -6.07 -8.17
N THR A 103 -8.26 -6.14 -6.83
CA THR A 103 -8.20 -7.40 -6.08
C THR A 103 -9.34 -8.33 -6.47
N ILE A 104 -10.57 -7.81 -6.60
CA ILE A 104 -11.74 -8.61 -7.04
C ILE A 104 -11.54 -9.10 -8.49
N ALA A 105 -11.10 -8.23 -9.40
CA ALA A 105 -10.87 -8.62 -10.79
C ALA A 105 -9.79 -9.73 -10.90
N VAL A 106 -8.70 -9.64 -10.14
CA VAL A 106 -7.64 -10.64 -10.12
C VAL A 106 -8.11 -11.96 -9.51
N LEU A 107 -8.95 -11.93 -8.47
CA LEU A 107 -9.56 -13.13 -7.91
C LEU A 107 -10.39 -13.89 -8.96
N LEU A 108 -11.25 -13.17 -9.70
CA LEU A 108 -12.05 -13.76 -10.77
C LEU A 108 -11.17 -14.29 -11.93
N ARG A 109 -10.10 -13.57 -12.27
CA ARG A 109 -9.12 -14.05 -13.25
C ARG A 109 -8.48 -15.36 -12.80
N ASN A 110 -8.09 -15.47 -11.53
CA ASN A 110 -7.49 -16.69 -10.98
C ASN A 110 -8.44 -17.88 -11.07
N LEU A 111 -9.74 -17.68 -10.82
CA LEU A 111 -10.76 -18.71 -11.02
C LEU A 111 -10.80 -19.20 -12.47
N ILE A 112 -10.78 -18.28 -13.45
CA ILE A 112 -10.78 -18.65 -14.88
C ILE A 112 -9.51 -19.44 -15.25
N VAL A 113 -8.35 -19.05 -14.73
CA VAL A 113 -7.08 -19.76 -14.97
C VAL A 113 -7.16 -21.19 -14.45
N LEU A 114 -7.69 -21.41 -13.24
CA LEU A 114 -7.84 -22.74 -12.65
C LEU A 114 -8.75 -23.65 -13.49
N ILE A 115 -9.89 -23.11 -13.96
CA ILE A 115 -10.84 -23.86 -14.80
C ILE A 115 -10.18 -24.27 -16.14
N LYS A 116 -9.36 -23.40 -16.75
CA LYS A 116 -8.68 -23.71 -18.03
C LYS A 116 -7.52 -24.69 -17.92
N GLN A 117 -7.00 -24.90 -16.72
CA GLN A 117 -5.89 -25.83 -16.45
C GLN A 117 -6.37 -27.20 -15.97
N SER A 118 -7.68 -27.36 -15.74
CA SER A 118 -8.35 -28.63 -15.45
C SER A 118 -8.82 -29.29 -16.73
#